data_AF-A0A956RBS9-F1
#
_entry.id   AF-A0A956RBS9-F1
#
_cell.length_a   1.000
_cell.length_b   1.000
_cell.length_c   1.000
_cell.angle_alpha   90.00
_cell.angle_beta   90.00
_cell.angle_gamma   90.00
#
_symmetry.space_group_name_H-M   'P 1'
#
loop_
_entity.id
_entity.type
_entity.pdbx_description
1 polymer ?
#
loop_
_entity_poly.entity_id
_entity_poly.type
_entity_poly.pdbx_seq_one_letter_code
_entity_poly.pdbx_strand_id
1 'polypeptide(L)'
;QCDGVSRRGDGVLTMLLGRCKGSISIPDPVFEPGDFADWRTVELVPAGEDEPDPVFWDVPALRAVQAQMPVGMPRVGFLTHPAFLARWETNGDNQFRVTTNQALLVMTGHTFEASDTTEPPGSDGLDADHAQPDSACYACHRALDPMRVYYQNAYDYDYTSLGSDHGNLTPAYAFRGQSELGGDLYDFADTLAGNPDFAVAWARRLCYWANSQACDEDDPELLRVASAFEDSDYSFKTLVVELLTSPLVTGHALTQTHCSRPFLVSITRRDQLCHSLDVRLGGSGTCEQGQVSKLVELVPEDSIARGDPAPVQNPVSSAFHAAGVEQLCVELAQGQVGGPVPADDAATAVAVIAEDLMGIPPGTARHEEVTAILTDHIEQARATVGEADAIRSAFALGCASSDLQAIGL
;
A
#
# COMPACT_ATOMS: atom_id res chain seq x y z
N GLN A 1 21.02 -52.07 -9.10
CA GLN A 1 22.41 -51.62 -9.34
C GLN A 1 22.35 -50.50 -10.36
N CYS A 2 22.59 -49.27 -9.92
CA CYS A 2 22.90 -48.15 -10.78
C CYS A 2 24.30 -47.72 -10.34
N ASP A 3 25.30 -48.12 -11.10
CA ASP A 3 26.69 -47.68 -10.92
C ASP A 3 26.86 -46.26 -11.47
N GLY A 4 27.79 -45.55 -10.85
CA GLY A 4 27.79 -44.09 -10.74
C GLY A 4 28.00 -43.28 -12.02
N VAL A 5 27.55 -42.02 -11.95
CA VAL A 5 28.22 -40.87 -12.58
C VAL A 5 28.10 -39.65 -11.66
N SER A 6 29.29 -39.16 -11.28
CA SER A 6 29.76 -37.82 -10.88
C SER A 6 28.82 -36.76 -10.30
N ARG A 7 29.22 -36.26 -9.12
CA ARG A 7 28.91 -34.92 -8.60
C ARG A 7 29.50 -33.83 -9.52
N ARG A 8 28.71 -32.85 -9.92
CA ARG A 8 29.03 -31.40 -10.01
C ARG A 8 27.75 -30.65 -10.38
N GLY A 9 27.72 -29.37 -10.00
CA GLY A 9 26.53 -28.53 -9.89
C GLY A 9 25.80 -28.23 -11.20
N ASP A 10 24.72 -27.48 -11.00
CA ASP A 10 23.85 -26.81 -11.96
C ASP A 10 22.57 -27.55 -12.35
N GLY A 11 21.45 -26.87 -12.10
CA GLY A 11 20.34 -26.86 -13.04
C GLY A 11 19.18 -27.78 -12.73
N VAL A 12 18.18 -27.22 -12.04
CA VAL A 12 16.77 -27.48 -12.34
C VAL A 12 16.59 -27.57 -13.87
N LEU A 13 15.82 -28.56 -14.33
CA LEU A 13 15.42 -28.78 -15.74
C LEU A 13 16.40 -29.60 -16.61
N THR A 14 16.37 -30.93 -16.53
CA THR A 14 16.32 -31.89 -17.68
C THR A 14 16.17 -33.32 -17.14
N MET A 15 14.92 -33.80 -17.00
CA MET A 15 14.63 -35.24 -16.96
C MET A 15 13.66 -35.57 -18.09
N LEU A 16 14.22 -35.74 -19.29
CA LEU A 16 13.53 -36.41 -20.38
C LEU A 16 14.47 -37.48 -20.93
N LEU A 17 13.97 -38.73 -20.92
CA LEU A 17 14.46 -39.91 -21.62
C LEU A 17 15.55 -40.77 -20.94
N GLY A 18 15.18 -41.37 -19.80
CA GLY A 18 15.78 -42.62 -19.33
C GLY A 18 14.69 -43.55 -18.78
N ARG A 19 14.49 -44.73 -19.37
CA ARG A 19 13.48 -45.71 -18.94
C ARG A 19 13.86 -46.31 -17.58
N CYS A 20 13.51 -45.62 -16.49
CA CYS A 20 13.45 -46.24 -15.17
C CYS A 20 12.19 -47.12 -15.08
N LYS A 21 12.36 -48.45 -15.01
CA LYS A 21 11.29 -49.38 -14.63
C LYS A 21 11.14 -49.35 -13.11
N GLY A 22 10.36 -48.41 -12.62
CA GLY A 22 9.87 -48.32 -11.25
C GLY A 22 8.79 -47.25 -11.22
N SER A 23 7.62 -47.54 -10.64
CA SER A 23 6.64 -46.50 -10.36
C SER A 23 7.28 -45.55 -9.35
N ILE A 24 7.70 -44.37 -9.81
CA ILE A 24 7.98 -43.27 -8.90
C ILE A 24 6.62 -42.89 -8.34
N SER A 25 6.36 -43.31 -7.10
CA SER A 25 5.35 -42.69 -6.26
C SER A 25 5.77 -41.25 -6.10
N ILE A 26 5.17 -40.35 -6.87
CA ILE A 26 5.27 -38.92 -6.58
C ILE A 26 4.56 -38.78 -5.22
N PRO A 27 5.25 -38.35 -4.15
CA PRO A 27 4.58 -38.11 -2.88
C PRO A 27 3.40 -37.16 -3.10
N ASP A 28 2.36 -37.31 -2.30
CA ASP A 28 1.20 -36.43 -2.38
C ASP A 28 1.65 -34.96 -2.38
N PRO A 29 0.97 -34.07 -3.14
CA PRO A 29 1.32 -32.67 -3.18
C PRO A 29 1.43 -32.11 -1.76
N VAL A 30 2.56 -31.45 -1.46
CA VAL A 30 2.77 -30.82 -0.14
C VAL A 30 1.71 -29.75 0.12
N PHE A 31 1.28 -29.05 -0.94
CA PHE A 31 0.18 -28.08 -0.88
C PHE A 31 -1.15 -28.73 -1.26
N GLU A 32 -2.18 -28.44 -0.48
CA GLU A 32 -3.55 -28.83 -0.74
C GLU A 32 -4.31 -27.64 -1.36
N PRO A 33 -5.37 -27.86 -2.16
CA PRO A 33 -6.16 -26.76 -2.71
C PRO A 33 -6.69 -25.80 -1.64
N GLY A 34 -6.96 -26.29 -0.42
CA GLY A 34 -7.40 -25.49 0.71
C GLY A 34 -6.36 -24.48 1.20
N ASP A 35 -5.06 -24.74 1.01
CA ASP A 35 -3.98 -23.84 1.47
C ASP A 35 -4.04 -22.47 0.79
N PHE A 36 -4.62 -22.39 -0.42
CA PHE A 36 -4.77 -21.15 -1.18
C PHE A 36 -6.07 -20.38 -0.84
N ALA A 37 -6.91 -20.96 0.02
CA ALA A 37 -8.19 -20.40 0.44
C ALA A 37 -8.28 -20.18 1.97
N ASP A 38 -7.31 -20.69 2.76
CA ASP A 38 -7.25 -20.56 4.21
C ASP A 38 -6.50 -19.29 4.66
N TRP A 39 -7.13 -18.14 4.43
CA TRP A 39 -6.60 -16.85 4.87
C TRP A 39 -7.08 -16.54 6.29
N ARG A 40 -6.13 -16.42 7.21
CA ARG A 40 -6.39 -16.14 8.63
C ARG A 40 -5.32 -15.25 9.22
N THR A 41 -5.69 -14.50 10.26
CA THR A 41 -4.76 -13.68 11.02
C THR A 41 -3.98 -14.57 12.00
N VAL A 42 -2.66 -14.44 12.00
CA VAL A 42 -1.74 -15.08 12.94
C VAL A 42 -0.88 -14.00 13.56
N GLU A 43 -0.77 -14.01 14.88
CA GLU A 43 0.11 -13.15 15.65
C GLU A 43 1.52 -13.76 15.69
N LEU A 44 2.52 -12.98 15.27
CA LEU A 44 3.92 -13.38 15.38
C LEU A 44 4.42 -12.97 16.76
N VAL A 45 4.89 -13.93 17.55
CA VAL A 45 5.41 -13.68 18.90
C VAL A 45 6.90 -14.01 18.96
N PRO A 46 7.70 -13.34 19.80
CA PRO A 46 9.10 -13.74 20.02
C PRO A 46 9.18 -15.21 20.45
N ALA A 47 10.03 -15.98 19.79
CA ALA A 47 10.32 -17.35 20.21
C ALA A 47 11.10 -17.37 21.53
N GLY A 48 10.79 -18.33 22.40
CA GLY A 48 11.62 -18.61 23.58
C GLY A 48 13.00 -19.16 23.22
N GLU A 49 13.95 -19.15 24.16
CA GLU A 49 15.33 -19.60 23.93
C GLU A 49 15.46 -21.03 23.34
N ASP A 50 14.51 -21.92 23.67
CA ASP A 50 14.48 -23.31 23.23
C ASP A 50 13.41 -23.61 22.16
N GLU A 51 12.71 -22.58 21.66
CA GLU A 51 11.61 -22.75 20.71
C GLU A 51 12.12 -22.60 19.26
N PRO A 52 12.01 -23.64 18.42
CA PRO A 52 12.53 -23.58 17.07
C PRO A 52 11.65 -22.71 16.18
N ASP A 53 12.29 -21.96 15.28
CA ASP A 53 11.59 -21.20 14.26
C ASP A 53 10.74 -22.11 13.35
N PRO A 54 9.54 -21.65 12.97
CA PRO A 54 8.75 -22.31 11.95
C PRO A 54 9.53 -22.31 10.64
N VAL A 55 9.60 -23.49 10.03
CA VAL A 55 10.30 -23.71 8.77
C VAL A 55 9.29 -23.68 7.62
N PHE A 56 9.59 -22.89 6.59
CA PHE A 56 8.64 -22.61 5.49
C PHE A 56 8.18 -23.87 4.72
N TRP A 57 8.93 -24.97 4.79
CA TRP A 57 8.59 -26.22 4.11
C TRP A 57 7.67 -27.13 4.94
N ASP A 58 7.47 -26.88 6.24
CA ASP A 58 6.60 -27.69 7.10
C ASP A 58 5.15 -27.20 7.00
N VAL A 59 4.59 -27.36 5.80
CA VAL A 59 3.23 -26.90 5.50
C VAL A 59 2.21 -27.50 6.49
N PRO A 60 2.28 -28.79 6.89
CA PRO A 60 1.42 -29.32 7.96
C PRO A 60 1.53 -28.57 9.30
N ALA A 61 2.73 -28.22 9.75
CA ALA A 61 2.91 -27.43 10.97
C ALA A 61 2.36 -26.00 10.84
N LEU A 62 2.61 -25.35 9.69
CA LEU A 62 2.08 -24.01 9.40
C LEU A 62 0.55 -23.98 9.35
N ARG A 63 -0.09 -25.04 8.80
CA ARG A 63 -1.55 -25.23 8.88
C ARG A 63 -2.03 -25.37 10.32
N ALA A 64 -1.27 -26.08 11.17
CA ALA A 64 -1.65 -26.38 12.54
C ALA A 64 -1.53 -25.20 13.52
N VAL A 65 -0.82 -24.12 13.15
CA VAL A 65 -0.89 -22.82 13.86
C VAL A 65 -2.36 -22.44 14.06
N GLN A 66 -2.73 -21.70 15.10
CA GLN A 66 -4.13 -21.25 15.24
C GLN A 66 -4.23 -19.75 15.46
N ALA A 67 -3.50 -19.24 16.45
CA ALA A 67 -3.52 -17.82 16.80
C ALA A 67 -2.11 -17.21 16.82
N GLN A 68 -1.13 -17.95 17.35
CA GLN A 68 0.23 -17.44 17.55
C GLN A 68 1.25 -18.32 16.85
N MET A 69 2.26 -17.68 16.26
CA MET A 69 3.41 -18.31 15.66
C MET A 69 4.70 -17.70 16.25
N PRO A 70 5.44 -18.47 17.06
CA PRO A 70 6.74 -18.05 17.56
C PRO A 70 7.74 -17.83 16.42
N VAL A 71 8.52 -16.76 16.51
CA VAL A 71 9.61 -16.44 15.58
C VAL A 71 10.78 -15.82 16.35
N GLY A 72 11.99 -16.31 16.11
CA GLY A 72 13.22 -15.91 16.79
C GLY A 72 13.81 -14.62 16.24
N MET A 73 13.46 -14.25 15.00
CA MET A 73 13.71 -12.91 14.50
C MET A 73 12.60 -11.95 14.97
N PRO A 74 12.93 -10.75 15.45
CA PRO A 74 11.92 -9.78 15.85
C PRO A 74 11.00 -9.47 14.66
N ARG A 75 9.69 -9.48 14.88
CA ARG A 75 8.68 -9.10 13.89
C ARG A 75 7.78 -8.04 14.51
N VAL A 76 8.09 -6.77 14.23
CA VAL A 76 7.48 -5.59 14.84
C VAL A 76 6.76 -4.77 13.78
N GLY A 77 5.44 -4.93 13.71
CA GLY A 77 4.57 -4.17 12.82
C GLY A 77 5.04 -4.13 11.35
N PHE A 78 4.90 -2.96 10.72
CA PHE A 78 5.34 -2.77 9.33
C PHE A 78 6.87 -2.66 9.20
N LEU A 79 7.57 -2.23 10.25
CA LEU A 79 9.01 -1.91 10.27
C LEU A 79 9.89 -3.10 9.88
N THR A 80 9.40 -4.31 10.11
CA THR A 80 10.08 -5.59 9.84
C THR A 80 9.25 -6.51 8.96
N HIS A 81 8.15 -6.01 8.40
CA HIS A 81 7.30 -6.80 7.52
C HIS A 81 8.09 -7.16 6.25
N PRO A 82 8.01 -8.41 5.74
CA PRO A 82 8.81 -8.83 4.59
C PRO A 82 8.66 -7.89 3.37
N ALA A 83 7.45 -7.38 3.11
CA ALA A 83 7.23 -6.42 2.03
C ALA A 83 7.96 -5.08 2.24
N PHE A 84 8.06 -4.60 3.49
CA PHE A 84 8.79 -3.36 3.81
C PHE A 84 10.31 -3.57 3.64
N LEU A 85 10.84 -4.67 4.18
CA LEU A 85 12.26 -5.00 4.09
C LEU A 85 12.69 -5.25 2.64
N ALA A 86 11.89 -5.98 1.86
CA ALA A 86 12.14 -6.24 0.44
C ALA A 86 12.05 -4.97 -0.41
N ARG A 87 11.23 -3.98 -0.02
CA ARG A 87 11.15 -2.71 -0.73
C ARG A 87 12.37 -1.83 -0.45
N TRP A 88 12.90 -1.90 0.77
CA TRP A 88 13.97 -1.05 1.26
C TRP A 88 15.21 -1.86 1.59
N GLU A 89 15.78 -2.49 0.57
CA GLU A 89 16.97 -3.32 0.71
C GLU A 89 18.17 -2.56 1.33
N THR A 90 18.88 -3.28 2.18
CA THR A 90 20.12 -2.85 2.82
C THR A 90 21.33 -3.52 2.14
N ASN A 91 22.55 -3.08 2.47
CA ASN A 91 23.80 -3.71 2.05
C ASN A 91 24.98 -3.22 2.90
N GLY A 92 26.18 -3.73 2.62
CA GLY A 92 27.41 -3.34 3.32
C GLY A 92 27.78 -1.86 3.25
N ASP A 93 27.27 -1.12 2.26
CA ASP A 93 27.55 0.31 2.10
C ASP A 93 26.57 1.16 2.91
N ASN A 94 25.26 0.91 2.77
CA ASN A 94 24.25 1.71 3.46
C ASN A 94 23.96 1.24 4.89
N GLN A 95 24.16 -0.05 5.19
CA GLN A 95 24.14 -0.60 6.54
C GLN A 95 22.88 -0.17 7.32
N PHE A 96 21.70 -0.42 6.74
CA PHE A 96 20.36 -0.12 7.27
C PHE A 96 19.98 1.36 7.40
N ARG A 97 20.84 2.29 6.99
CA ARG A 97 20.52 3.73 6.99
C ARG A 97 19.26 4.05 6.19
N VAL A 98 19.08 3.36 5.06
CA VAL A 98 17.89 3.52 4.21
C VAL A 98 16.67 3.03 4.95
N THR A 99 16.69 1.80 5.45
CA THR A 99 15.58 1.15 6.16
C THR A 99 15.12 2.00 7.34
N THR A 100 16.07 2.51 8.10
CA THR A 100 15.84 3.41 9.24
C THR A 100 15.20 4.72 8.82
N ASN A 101 15.70 5.37 7.76
CA ASN A 101 15.06 6.59 7.24
C ASN A 101 13.65 6.33 6.70
N GLN A 102 13.40 5.18 6.07
CA GLN A 102 12.07 4.82 5.60
C GLN A 102 11.10 4.53 6.75
N ALA A 103 11.57 3.94 7.84
CA ALA A 103 10.79 3.76 9.06
C ALA A 103 10.34 5.12 9.62
N LEU A 104 11.25 6.08 9.71
CA LEU A 104 10.95 7.46 10.13
C LEU A 104 9.95 8.11 9.19
N LEU A 105 10.18 8.07 7.87
CA LEU A 105 9.26 8.63 6.89
C LEU A 105 7.84 8.07 7.02
N VAL A 106 7.70 6.75 7.17
CA VAL A 106 6.38 6.13 7.34
C VAL A 106 5.73 6.60 8.65
N MET A 107 6.47 6.66 9.75
CA MET A 107 5.89 6.96 11.07
C MET A 107 5.65 8.44 11.30
N THR A 108 6.59 9.31 10.93
CA THR A 108 6.60 10.73 11.26
C THR A 108 6.31 11.63 10.06
N GLY A 109 6.31 11.08 8.84
CA GLY A 109 6.15 11.89 7.62
C GLY A 109 7.38 12.75 7.27
N HIS A 110 8.49 12.55 7.98
CA HIS A 110 9.69 13.36 7.84
C HIS A 110 10.93 12.48 7.58
N THR A 111 11.86 13.01 6.78
CA THR A 111 13.19 12.41 6.54
C THR A 111 14.23 13.12 7.39
N PHE A 112 15.43 12.54 7.48
CA PHE A 112 16.59 13.25 8.00
C PHE A 112 16.89 14.51 7.21
N GLU A 113 17.13 15.59 7.94
CA GLU A 113 17.64 16.85 7.41
C GLU A 113 18.86 17.27 8.22
N ALA A 114 19.86 17.85 7.56
CA ALA A 114 21.06 18.36 8.23
C ALA A 114 20.75 19.52 9.21
N SER A 115 19.56 20.11 9.10
CA SER A 115 19.04 21.16 10.00
C SER A 115 18.45 20.63 11.30
N ASP A 116 18.22 19.32 11.44
CA ASP A 116 17.78 18.75 12.72
C ASP A 116 18.91 18.88 13.75
N THR A 117 18.64 19.60 14.83
CA THR A 117 19.62 19.89 15.90
C THR A 117 19.52 18.91 17.06
N THR A 118 18.69 17.88 16.95
CA THR A 118 18.52 16.86 17.99
C THR A 118 19.83 16.13 18.23
N GLU A 119 20.31 16.15 19.46
CA GLU A 119 21.54 15.47 19.87
C GLU A 119 21.23 14.02 20.23
N PRO A 120 21.95 13.03 19.67
CA PRO A 120 21.80 11.65 20.08
C PRO A 120 22.40 11.41 21.47
N PRO A 121 21.79 10.56 22.30
CA PRO A 121 22.31 10.25 23.63
C PRO A 121 23.47 9.25 23.60
N GLY A 122 23.75 8.65 22.45
CA GLY A 122 24.87 7.73 22.20
C GLY A 122 25.40 7.86 20.77
N SER A 123 26.62 7.43 20.54
CA SER A 123 27.30 7.49 19.23
C SER A 123 27.72 6.12 18.70
N ASP A 124 27.21 5.03 19.29
CA ASP A 124 27.48 3.68 18.82
C ASP A 124 27.01 3.55 17.37
N GLY A 125 27.78 2.81 16.56
CA GLY A 125 27.53 2.68 15.13
C GLY A 125 27.99 3.87 14.27
N LEU A 126 28.38 5.00 14.84
CA LEU A 126 28.94 6.13 14.09
C LEU A 126 30.29 5.76 13.46
N ASP A 127 30.42 5.95 12.15
CA ASP A 127 31.69 5.75 11.45
C ASP A 127 32.66 6.89 11.81
N ALA A 128 33.60 6.59 12.70
CA ALA A 128 34.57 7.58 13.18
C ALA A 128 35.43 8.14 12.03
N ASP A 129 35.77 7.38 10.99
CA ASP A 129 36.65 7.88 9.94
C ASP A 129 35.88 8.71 8.88
N HIS A 130 34.62 8.34 8.62
CA HIS A 130 33.78 9.00 7.62
C HIS A 130 32.99 10.20 8.18
N ALA A 131 32.53 10.11 9.42
CA ALA A 131 31.66 11.08 10.08
C ALA A 131 32.36 11.80 11.24
N GLN A 132 33.55 12.34 10.98
CA GLN A 132 34.24 13.23 11.93
C GLN A 132 33.45 14.53 12.15
N PRO A 133 33.44 15.13 13.35
CA PRO A 133 32.62 16.31 13.67
C PRO A 133 32.79 17.54 12.75
N ASP A 134 33.94 17.67 12.09
CA ASP A 134 34.25 18.74 11.13
C ASP A 134 33.88 18.40 9.68
N SER A 135 33.37 17.20 9.42
CA SER A 135 32.98 16.74 8.10
C SER A 135 31.55 17.16 7.75
N ALA A 136 31.29 17.34 6.45
CA ALA A 136 29.93 17.60 5.96
C ALA A 136 28.97 16.41 6.19
N CYS A 137 29.51 15.21 6.41
CA CYS A 137 28.73 14.00 6.64
C CYS A 137 28.24 13.91 8.09
N TYR A 138 28.92 14.56 9.04
CA TYR A 138 28.61 14.43 10.46
C TYR A 138 27.15 14.77 10.80
N ALA A 139 26.60 15.85 10.20
CA ALA A 139 25.26 16.32 10.51
C ALA A 139 24.18 15.24 10.29
N CYS A 140 24.28 14.45 9.22
CA CYS A 140 23.33 13.36 8.97
C CYS A 140 23.70 12.10 9.75
N HIS A 141 24.99 11.75 9.77
CA HIS A 141 25.46 10.51 10.36
C HIS A 141 25.32 10.46 11.88
N ARG A 142 25.50 11.58 12.58
CA ARG A 142 25.38 11.62 14.05
C ARG A 142 24.03 11.14 14.55
N ALA A 143 22.94 11.41 13.82
CA ALA A 143 21.60 10.98 14.20
C ALA A 143 21.27 9.60 13.62
N LEU A 144 21.55 9.38 12.33
CA LEU A 144 21.14 8.19 11.61
C LEU A 144 21.98 6.95 11.94
N ASP A 145 23.29 7.11 12.18
CA ASP A 145 24.18 5.97 12.43
C ASP A 145 23.87 5.25 13.76
N PRO A 146 23.56 5.94 14.86
CA PRO A 146 23.09 5.29 16.08
C PRO A 146 21.69 4.68 15.96
N MET A 147 20.81 5.26 15.13
CA MET A 147 19.46 4.69 14.94
C MET A 147 19.47 3.41 14.10
N ARG A 148 20.33 3.30 13.08
CA ARG A 148 20.38 2.08 12.27
C ARG A 148 20.80 0.84 13.07
N VAL A 149 21.41 1.04 14.24
CA VAL A 149 21.84 -0.02 15.15
C VAL A 149 20.67 -0.89 15.58
N TYR A 150 19.45 -0.35 15.68
CA TYR A 150 18.24 -1.15 15.95
C TYR A 150 18.08 -2.31 14.96
N TYR A 151 18.24 -2.04 13.66
CA TYR A 151 18.21 -3.07 12.62
C TYR A 151 19.49 -3.91 12.58
N GLN A 152 20.65 -3.27 12.74
CA GLN A 152 21.95 -3.94 12.69
C GLN A 152 22.13 -4.98 13.80
N ASN A 153 21.49 -4.79 14.95
CA ASN A 153 21.49 -5.76 16.05
C ASN A 153 20.51 -6.92 15.83
N ALA A 154 19.57 -6.80 14.88
CA ALA A 154 18.53 -7.78 14.63
C ALA A 154 18.74 -8.61 13.35
N TYR A 155 19.36 -8.02 12.32
CA TYR A 155 19.42 -8.62 10.99
C TYR A 155 20.79 -8.50 10.33
N ASP A 156 21.11 -9.48 9.49
CA ASP A 156 22.13 -9.34 8.45
C ASP A 156 21.60 -8.55 7.22
N TYR A 157 22.44 -8.36 6.21
CA TYR A 157 22.06 -7.59 5.03
C TYR A 157 21.04 -8.27 4.12
N ASP A 158 20.78 -9.56 4.31
CA ASP A 158 19.73 -10.31 3.62
C ASP A 158 18.42 -10.34 4.45
N TYR A 159 18.37 -9.58 5.55
CA TYR A 159 17.28 -9.56 6.52
C TYR A 159 17.02 -10.91 7.18
N THR A 160 18.08 -11.67 7.40
CA THR A 160 18.07 -12.94 8.13
C THR A 160 18.76 -12.80 9.49
N SER A 161 18.68 -13.85 10.32
CA SER A 161 19.25 -13.84 11.67
C SER A 161 20.76 -13.71 11.62
N LEU A 162 21.32 -12.85 12.48
CA LEU A 162 22.75 -12.62 12.63
C LEU A 162 23.56 -13.82 13.16
N GLY A 163 22.89 -14.92 13.57
CA GLY A 163 23.56 -16.02 14.26
C GLY A 163 24.19 -15.57 15.57
N SER A 164 25.25 -16.23 16.05
CA SER A 164 25.87 -15.96 17.37
C SER A 164 26.98 -14.89 17.38
N ASP A 165 27.38 -14.37 16.22
CA ASP A 165 28.55 -13.46 16.07
C ASP A 165 28.11 -12.05 15.67
N HIS A 166 27.41 -11.35 16.57
CA HIS A 166 27.05 -9.94 16.38
C HIS A 166 27.51 -9.07 17.54
N GLY A 167 27.94 -7.86 17.21
CA GLY A 167 28.27 -6.85 18.22
C GLY A 167 26.99 -6.34 18.87
N ASN A 168 26.96 -6.29 20.20
CA ASN A 168 25.85 -5.70 20.95
C ASN A 168 26.13 -4.19 21.12
N LEU A 169 25.87 -3.42 20.06
CA LEU A 169 25.95 -1.96 20.11
C LEU A 169 24.70 -1.40 20.79
N THR A 170 24.82 -0.28 21.49
CA THR A 170 23.66 0.37 22.12
C THR A 170 22.99 1.28 21.10
N PRO A 171 21.76 0.97 20.61
CA PRO A 171 21.08 1.85 19.69
C PRO A 171 20.63 3.14 20.39
N ALA A 172 20.49 4.21 19.61
CA ALA A 172 20.04 5.49 20.12
C ALA A 172 19.13 6.17 19.12
N TYR A 173 18.01 6.72 19.60
CA TYR A 173 17.06 7.52 18.83
C TYR A 173 17.34 9.01 19.01
N ALA A 174 17.31 9.76 17.91
CA ALA A 174 17.54 11.20 17.91
C ALA A 174 16.88 11.84 16.69
N PHE A 175 15.66 12.33 16.84
CA PHE A 175 14.91 12.90 15.73
C PHE A 175 13.88 13.92 16.21
N ARG A 176 13.85 15.10 15.58
CA ARG A 176 12.84 16.16 15.75
C ARG A 176 12.48 16.47 17.21
N GLY A 177 13.51 16.67 18.04
CA GLY A 177 13.39 17.07 19.45
C GLY A 177 13.24 15.92 20.43
N GLN A 178 13.18 14.67 19.96
CA GLN A 178 13.16 13.47 20.79
C GLN A 178 14.52 12.76 20.76
N SER A 179 15.01 12.37 21.94
CA SER A 179 16.33 11.77 22.11
C SER A 179 16.30 10.78 23.25
N GLU A 180 16.58 9.51 22.96
CA GLU A 180 16.60 8.43 23.95
C GLU A 180 17.51 7.26 23.53
N LEU A 181 18.04 6.55 24.54
CA LEU A 181 18.72 5.28 24.29
C LEU A 181 17.66 4.20 24.17
N GLY A 182 17.87 3.24 23.28
CA GLY A 182 17.01 2.05 23.20
C GLY A 182 17.79 0.77 23.39
N GLY A 183 17.09 -0.35 23.34
CA GLY A 183 17.64 -1.70 23.36
C GLY A 183 17.46 -2.42 22.04
N ASP A 184 16.22 -2.52 21.55
CA ASP A 184 15.89 -3.35 20.39
C ASP A 184 14.84 -2.72 19.43
N LEU A 185 14.40 -3.49 18.43
CA LEU A 185 13.42 -3.02 17.45
C LEU A 185 12.02 -2.79 18.03
N TYR A 186 11.67 -3.38 19.18
CA TYR A 186 10.42 -3.08 19.88
C TYR A 186 10.50 -1.70 20.50
N ASP A 187 11.62 -1.38 21.17
CA ASP A 187 11.84 -0.02 21.70
C ASP A 187 11.79 1.01 20.57
N PHE A 188 12.44 0.74 19.42
CA PHE A 188 12.37 1.65 18.27
C PHE A 188 10.95 1.85 17.75
N ALA A 189 10.15 0.79 17.69
CA ALA A 189 8.76 0.89 17.26
C ALA A 189 7.91 1.70 18.25
N ASP A 190 8.10 1.48 19.55
CA ASP A 190 7.40 2.22 20.61
C ASP A 190 7.79 3.70 20.60
N THR A 191 9.08 4.02 20.43
CA THR A 191 9.56 5.40 20.23
C THR A 191 8.88 6.07 19.04
N LEU A 192 8.81 5.39 17.90
CA LEU A 192 8.19 5.94 16.69
C LEU A 192 6.68 6.11 16.84
N ALA A 193 6.00 5.18 17.51
CA ALA A 193 4.57 5.25 17.76
C ALA A 193 4.21 6.34 18.78
N GLY A 194 5.11 6.62 19.74
CA GLY A 194 4.99 7.71 20.70
C GLY A 194 5.47 9.08 20.19
N ASN A 195 5.86 9.18 18.91
CA ASN A 195 6.34 10.43 18.34
C ASN A 195 5.17 11.43 18.12
N PRO A 196 5.28 12.71 18.53
CA PRO A 196 4.24 13.71 18.35
C PRO A 196 3.80 13.93 16.90
N ASP A 197 4.67 13.67 15.92
CA ASP A 197 4.36 13.82 14.51
C ASP A 197 3.52 12.63 13.97
N PHE A 198 3.38 11.52 14.71
CA PHE A 198 2.76 10.28 14.21
C PHE A 198 1.32 10.49 13.73
N ALA A 199 0.46 11.07 14.57
CA ALA A 199 -0.94 11.27 14.21
C ALA A 199 -1.12 12.20 13.01
N VAL A 200 -0.36 13.30 13.00
CA VAL A 200 -0.39 14.30 11.90
C VAL A 200 0.13 13.69 10.61
N ALA A 201 1.23 12.91 10.66
CA ALA A 201 1.82 12.26 9.49
C ALA A 201 0.83 11.34 8.78
N TRP A 202 0.09 10.52 9.53
CA TRP A 202 -0.91 9.62 8.98
C TRP A 202 -2.12 10.36 8.40
N ALA A 203 -2.62 11.37 9.11
CA ALA A 203 -3.70 12.21 8.60
C ALA A 203 -3.30 12.94 7.32
N ARG A 204 -2.07 13.45 7.27
CA ARG A 204 -1.53 14.17 6.13
C ARG A 204 -1.28 13.26 4.93
N ARG A 205 -0.83 12.02 5.16
CA ARG A 205 -0.67 11.01 4.10
C ARG A 205 -2.02 10.61 3.52
N LEU A 206 -3.03 10.41 4.36
CA LEU A 206 -4.38 10.13 3.87
C LEU A 206 -4.97 11.33 3.13
N CYS A 207 -4.69 12.55 3.56
CA CYS A 207 -5.06 13.76 2.81
C CYS A 207 -4.38 13.81 1.44
N TYR A 208 -3.08 13.46 1.38
CA TYR A 208 -2.39 13.32 0.10
C TYR A 208 -3.08 12.29 -0.79
N TRP A 209 -3.41 11.11 -0.25
CA TRP A 209 -4.11 10.08 -1.00
C TRP A 209 -5.48 10.54 -1.54
N ALA A 210 -6.23 11.34 -0.76
CA ALA A 210 -7.56 11.82 -1.14
C ALA A 210 -7.53 13.00 -2.14
N ASN A 211 -6.58 13.92 -1.98
CA ASN A 211 -6.53 15.19 -2.72
C ASN A 211 -5.41 15.25 -3.77
N SER A 212 -4.59 14.20 -3.85
CA SER A 212 -3.32 14.19 -4.60
C SER A 212 -2.34 15.32 -4.24
N GLN A 213 -2.50 15.89 -3.05
CA GLN A 213 -1.62 16.89 -2.46
C GLN A 213 -1.70 16.82 -0.94
N ALA A 214 -0.58 17.04 -0.26
CA ALA A 214 -0.56 17.06 1.20
C ALA A 214 -1.48 18.16 1.76
N CYS A 215 -2.07 17.92 2.93
CA CYS A 215 -2.65 18.98 3.76
C CYS A 215 -1.53 19.79 4.46
N ASP A 216 -1.85 21.00 4.92
CA ASP A 216 -0.91 21.85 5.66
C ASP A 216 -0.79 21.29 7.08
N GLU A 217 0.44 21.06 7.56
CA GLU A 217 0.69 20.47 8.89
C GLU A 217 0.12 21.34 9.99
N ASP A 218 0.11 22.66 9.75
CA ASP A 218 -0.39 23.65 10.69
C ASP A 218 -1.88 23.98 10.47
N ASP A 219 -2.58 23.29 9.54
CA ASP A 219 -4.02 23.53 9.33
C ASP A 219 -4.79 23.10 10.59
N PRO A 220 -5.57 23.99 11.23
CA PRO A 220 -6.36 23.63 12.40
C PRO A 220 -7.32 22.45 12.15
N GLU A 221 -7.83 22.30 10.92
CA GLU A 221 -8.70 21.17 10.58
C GLU A 221 -7.90 19.86 10.46
N LEU A 222 -6.66 19.89 9.98
CA LEU A 222 -5.81 18.70 9.94
C LEU A 222 -5.43 18.27 11.36
N LEU A 223 -5.06 19.23 12.22
CA LEU A 223 -4.76 18.98 13.62
C LEU A 223 -5.97 18.42 14.38
N ARG A 224 -7.19 18.87 14.06
CA ARG A 224 -8.43 18.30 14.62
C ARG A 224 -8.60 16.83 14.21
N VAL A 225 -8.38 16.50 12.94
CA VAL A 225 -8.45 15.12 12.44
C VAL A 225 -7.37 14.24 13.09
N ALA A 226 -6.13 14.74 13.21
CA ALA A 226 -5.04 14.03 13.87
C ALA A 226 -5.33 13.78 15.36
N SER A 227 -5.86 14.77 16.08
CA SER A 227 -6.31 14.61 17.47
C SER A 227 -7.41 13.56 17.59
N ALA A 228 -8.40 13.55 16.70
CA ALA A 228 -9.46 12.54 16.72
C ALA A 228 -8.91 11.13 16.44
N PHE A 229 -7.88 11.01 15.60
CA PHE A 229 -7.18 9.75 15.37
C PHE A 229 -6.47 9.27 16.64
N GLU A 230 -5.68 10.13 17.28
CA GLU A 230 -4.99 9.85 18.55
C GLU A 230 -5.97 9.51 19.69
N ASP A 231 -7.00 10.34 19.91
CA ASP A 231 -8.03 10.15 20.95
C ASP A 231 -8.84 8.86 20.78
N SER A 232 -8.87 8.32 19.56
CA SER A 232 -9.52 7.05 19.23
C SER A 232 -8.63 5.82 19.39
N ASP A 233 -7.48 5.97 20.05
CA ASP A 233 -6.44 4.94 20.15
C ASP A 233 -5.96 4.50 18.76
N TYR A 234 -5.71 5.49 17.90
CA TYR A 234 -5.24 5.31 16.53
C TYR A 234 -6.14 4.40 15.67
N SER A 235 -7.46 4.54 15.81
CA SER A 235 -8.40 3.83 14.94
C SER A 235 -8.33 4.37 13.50
N PHE A 236 -7.80 3.56 12.58
CA PHE A 236 -7.74 3.93 11.16
C PHE A 236 -9.13 4.25 10.58
N LYS A 237 -10.18 3.57 11.07
CA LYS A 237 -11.56 3.89 10.67
C LYS A 237 -11.95 5.30 11.07
N THR A 238 -11.63 5.73 12.29
CA THR A 238 -11.88 7.11 12.74
C THR A 238 -11.12 8.10 11.86
N LEU A 239 -9.82 7.85 11.60
CA LEU A 239 -9.02 8.72 10.75
C LEU A 239 -9.64 8.91 9.36
N VAL A 240 -10.07 7.80 8.73
CA VAL A 240 -10.68 7.82 7.39
C VAL A 240 -11.99 8.61 7.41
N VAL A 241 -12.88 8.34 8.37
CA VAL A 241 -14.17 9.02 8.45
C VAL A 241 -14.00 10.52 8.73
N GLU A 242 -13.19 10.88 9.72
CA GLU A 242 -12.94 12.27 10.10
C GLU A 242 -12.33 13.06 8.95
N LEU A 243 -11.33 12.52 8.25
CA LEU A 243 -10.71 13.21 7.15
C LEU A 243 -11.63 13.32 5.93
N LEU A 244 -12.24 12.22 5.47
CA LEU A 244 -13.05 12.23 4.24
C LEU A 244 -14.35 13.04 4.38
N THR A 245 -14.80 13.30 5.61
CA THR A 245 -15.95 14.18 5.88
C THR A 245 -15.55 15.62 6.20
N SER A 246 -14.26 15.89 6.42
CA SER A 246 -13.74 17.23 6.73
C SER A 246 -13.81 18.18 5.52
N PRO A 247 -13.78 19.51 5.74
CA PRO A 247 -13.61 20.47 4.66
C PRO A 247 -12.28 20.34 3.91
N LEU A 248 -11.27 19.64 4.45
CA LEU A 248 -9.99 19.38 3.76
C LEU A 248 -10.17 18.53 2.49
N VAL A 249 -11.16 17.64 2.48
CA VAL A 249 -11.46 16.74 1.34
C VAL A 249 -12.74 17.14 0.63
N THR A 250 -13.77 17.57 1.37
CA THR A 250 -15.11 17.85 0.82
C THR A 250 -15.27 19.28 0.30
N GLY A 251 -14.41 20.22 0.70
CA GLY A 251 -14.47 21.60 0.20
C GLY A 251 -15.67 22.42 0.62
N HIS A 252 -16.49 21.90 1.52
CA HIS A 252 -17.69 22.61 1.94
C HIS A 252 -17.38 23.93 2.68
N ALA A 253 -16.13 24.10 3.14
CA ALA A 253 -15.58 25.33 3.68
C ALA A 253 -14.08 25.46 3.36
N LEU A 254 -13.59 26.70 3.26
CA LEU A 254 -12.17 26.99 3.09
C LEU A 254 -11.41 26.73 4.41
N THR A 255 -10.27 26.07 4.31
CA THR A 255 -9.31 25.84 5.42
C THR A 255 -7.98 26.53 5.13
N GLN A 256 -7.04 26.52 6.07
CA GLN A 256 -5.71 27.11 5.88
C GLN A 256 -4.94 26.48 4.72
N THR A 257 -5.08 25.16 4.53
CA THR A 257 -4.54 24.41 3.39
C THR A 257 -4.90 25.05 2.05
N HIS A 258 -6.12 25.58 1.94
CA HIS A 258 -6.62 26.22 0.72
C HIS A 258 -6.06 27.63 0.49
N CYS A 259 -5.39 28.22 1.48
CA CYS A 259 -4.71 29.50 1.32
C CYS A 259 -3.34 29.37 0.66
N SER A 260 -2.67 28.22 0.85
CA SER A 260 -1.33 27.94 0.33
C SER A 260 -1.31 26.96 -0.84
N ARG A 261 -2.41 26.23 -1.10
CA ARG A 261 -2.50 25.21 -2.15
C ARG A 261 -3.68 25.41 -3.10
N PRO A 262 -3.54 25.03 -4.38
CA PRO A 262 -4.64 25.06 -5.33
C PRO A 262 -5.72 24.03 -4.99
N PHE A 263 -6.94 24.29 -5.46
CA PHE A 263 -7.98 23.25 -5.51
C PHE A 263 -7.65 22.26 -6.62
N LEU A 264 -7.52 20.99 -6.27
CA LEU A 264 -7.28 19.90 -7.20
C LEU A 264 -8.36 18.85 -6.99
N VAL A 265 -9.02 18.47 -8.10
CA VAL A 265 -9.88 17.29 -8.14
C VAL A 265 -8.99 16.09 -8.39
N SER A 266 -8.80 15.28 -7.35
CA SER A 266 -7.97 14.08 -7.45
C SER A 266 -8.63 13.05 -8.37
N ILE A 267 -7.81 12.41 -9.21
CA ILE A 267 -8.26 11.30 -10.05
C ILE A 267 -8.14 9.97 -9.31
N THR A 268 -8.97 9.00 -9.66
CA THR A 268 -8.73 7.60 -9.29
C THR A 268 -7.50 7.07 -10.01
N ARG A 269 -6.65 6.38 -9.24
CA ARG A 269 -5.49 5.67 -9.76
C ARG A 269 -5.82 4.21 -9.99
N ARG A 270 -4.99 3.53 -10.78
CA ARG A 270 -5.27 2.20 -11.32
C ARG A 270 -5.81 1.22 -10.29
N ASP A 271 -5.11 1.02 -9.18
CA ASP A 271 -5.49 0.04 -8.17
C ASP A 271 -6.83 0.36 -7.52
N GLN A 272 -7.07 1.64 -7.23
CA GLN A 272 -8.34 2.11 -6.66
C GLN A 272 -9.49 1.98 -7.66
N LEU A 273 -9.27 2.35 -8.92
CA LEU A 273 -10.27 2.20 -9.97
C LEU A 273 -10.65 0.73 -10.15
N CYS A 274 -9.65 -0.15 -10.21
CA CYS A 274 -9.88 -1.59 -10.36
C CYS A 274 -10.61 -2.21 -9.18
N HIS A 275 -10.21 -1.85 -7.97
CA HIS A 275 -10.90 -2.30 -6.77
C HIS A 275 -12.36 -1.79 -6.76
N SER A 276 -12.57 -0.51 -7.11
CA SER A 276 -13.90 0.08 -7.17
C SER A 276 -14.77 -0.62 -8.21
N LEU A 277 -14.23 -0.91 -9.40
CA LEU A 277 -14.92 -1.64 -10.46
C LEU A 277 -15.30 -3.06 -10.02
N ASP A 278 -14.39 -3.79 -9.38
CA ASP A 278 -14.67 -5.14 -8.86
C ASP A 278 -15.82 -5.14 -7.86
N VAL A 279 -15.76 -4.24 -6.86
CA VAL A 279 -16.79 -4.12 -5.83
C VAL A 279 -18.13 -3.73 -6.45
N ARG A 280 -18.13 -2.72 -7.34
CA ARG A 280 -19.35 -2.15 -7.92
C ARG A 280 -20.01 -3.05 -8.96
N LEU A 281 -19.24 -3.85 -9.68
CA LEU A 281 -19.75 -4.78 -10.70
C LEU A 281 -19.96 -6.20 -10.16
N GLY A 282 -19.72 -6.44 -8.87
CA GLY A 282 -19.91 -7.73 -8.22
C GLY A 282 -18.97 -8.83 -8.72
N GLY A 283 -17.78 -8.44 -9.20
CA GLY A 283 -16.78 -9.32 -9.80
C GLY A 283 -15.45 -9.33 -9.06
N SER A 284 -14.52 -10.15 -9.55
CA SER A 284 -13.11 -10.12 -9.14
C SER A 284 -12.24 -10.12 -10.40
N GLY A 285 -11.22 -9.25 -10.45
CA GLY A 285 -10.30 -9.20 -11.57
C GLY A 285 -10.92 -8.60 -12.84
N THR A 286 -11.86 -7.66 -12.71
CA THR A 286 -12.47 -6.93 -13.83
C THR A 286 -11.40 -6.28 -14.70
N CYS A 287 -10.41 -5.65 -14.07
CA CYS A 287 -9.26 -5.04 -14.74
C CYS A 287 -8.28 -6.04 -15.36
N GLU A 288 -8.35 -7.33 -15.05
CA GLU A 288 -7.38 -8.32 -15.50
C GLU A 288 -7.81 -9.01 -16.81
N GLN A 289 -9.00 -8.68 -17.31
CA GLN A 289 -9.65 -9.40 -18.40
C GLN A 289 -9.32 -8.84 -19.78
N GLY A 290 -8.88 -9.71 -20.68
CA GLY A 290 -8.87 -9.44 -22.12
C GLY A 290 -8.14 -8.14 -22.51
N GLN A 291 -8.87 -7.22 -23.13
CA GLN A 291 -8.35 -5.92 -23.56
C GLN A 291 -8.35 -4.87 -22.43
N VAL A 292 -9.19 -5.05 -21.39
CA VAL A 292 -9.27 -4.19 -20.20
C VAL A 292 -7.90 -4.12 -19.51
N SER A 293 -7.20 -5.25 -19.38
CA SER A 293 -5.87 -5.31 -18.75
C SER A 293 -4.80 -4.50 -19.45
N LYS A 294 -4.96 -4.21 -20.75
CA LYS A 294 -4.04 -3.32 -21.48
C LYS A 294 -4.46 -1.86 -21.39
N LEU A 295 -5.76 -1.59 -21.42
CA LEU A 295 -6.29 -0.23 -21.35
C LEU A 295 -6.10 0.37 -19.97
N VAL A 296 -6.18 -0.44 -18.92
CA VAL A 296 -5.98 0.03 -17.55
C VAL A 296 -4.54 0.48 -17.27
N GLU A 297 -3.55 0.06 -18.07
CA GLU A 297 -2.17 0.57 -17.99
C GLU A 297 -2.07 2.06 -18.35
N LEU A 298 -3.09 2.63 -19.01
CA LEU A 298 -3.18 4.06 -19.31
C LEU A 298 -3.66 4.89 -18.11
N VAL A 299 -4.18 4.22 -17.07
CA VAL A 299 -4.57 4.86 -15.81
C VAL A 299 -3.32 4.95 -14.92
N PRO A 300 -2.96 6.14 -14.42
CA PRO A 300 -1.80 6.32 -13.56
C PRO A 300 -1.84 5.41 -12.33
N GLU A 301 -0.68 4.91 -11.94
CA GLU A 301 -0.48 4.16 -10.71
C GLU A 301 0.18 5.05 -9.66
N ASP A 302 -0.14 4.81 -8.40
CA ASP A 302 0.60 5.40 -7.29
C ASP A 302 1.95 4.69 -7.14
N SER A 303 3.01 5.45 -6.91
CA SER A 303 4.28 4.87 -6.51
C SER A 303 4.91 5.65 -5.36
N ILE A 304 5.94 5.08 -4.78
CA ILE A 304 6.71 5.69 -3.69
C ILE A 304 8.16 5.81 -4.13
N ALA A 305 8.73 7.00 -3.90
CA ALA A 305 10.14 7.26 -4.13
C ALA A 305 10.95 7.04 -2.85
N ARG A 306 12.21 6.64 -3.03
CA ARG A 306 13.14 6.48 -1.92
C ARG A 306 13.48 7.85 -1.34
N GLY A 307 13.23 8.02 -0.05
CA GLY A 307 13.61 9.21 0.72
C GLY A 307 12.66 10.39 0.57
N ASP A 308 11.54 10.22 -0.14
CA ASP A 308 10.54 11.25 -0.34
C ASP A 308 9.35 11.02 0.62
N PRO A 309 8.94 12.01 1.43
CA PRO A 309 7.74 11.91 2.24
C PRO A 309 6.43 11.90 1.42
N ALA A 310 6.47 12.40 0.18
CA ALA A 310 5.31 12.41 -0.70
C ALA A 310 5.27 11.17 -1.62
N PRO A 311 4.08 10.61 -1.89
CA PRO A 311 3.95 9.60 -2.94
C PRO A 311 4.15 10.26 -4.32
N VAL A 312 4.70 9.48 -5.25
CA VAL A 312 4.80 9.85 -6.66
C VAL A 312 3.46 9.52 -7.32
N GLN A 313 2.66 10.56 -7.52
CA GLN A 313 1.31 10.47 -8.09
C GLN A 313 1.14 11.46 -9.24
N ASN A 314 0.26 11.11 -10.18
CA ASN A 314 -0.24 12.09 -11.15
C ASN A 314 -1.52 12.73 -10.57
N PRO A 315 -1.48 14.03 -10.17
CA PRO A 315 -2.55 14.61 -9.38
C PRO A 315 -3.75 15.09 -10.21
N VAL A 316 -3.63 15.16 -11.53
CA VAL A 316 -4.63 15.78 -12.39
C VAL A 316 -4.96 14.95 -13.62
N SER A 317 -6.20 15.04 -14.05
CA SER A 317 -6.62 14.48 -15.33
C SER A 317 -5.90 15.19 -16.48
N SER A 318 -5.35 14.39 -17.40
CA SER A 318 -4.80 14.86 -18.68
C SER A 318 -5.67 14.33 -19.82
N ALA A 319 -5.47 14.86 -21.03
CA ALA A 319 -6.15 14.32 -22.23
C ALA A 319 -5.84 12.83 -22.44
N PHE A 320 -4.64 12.36 -22.06
CA PHE A 320 -4.27 10.95 -22.15
C PHE A 320 -4.99 10.10 -21.10
N HIS A 321 -5.10 10.61 -19.88
CA HIS A 321 -5.87 9.96 -18.82
C HIS A 321 -7.35 9.83 -19.22
N ALA A 322 -7.97 10.93 -19.63
CA ALA A 322 -9.38 10.94 -20.04
C ALA A 322 -9.64 9.98 -21.21
N ALA A 323 -8.79 9.99 -22.24
CA ALA A 323 -8.92 9.07 -23.37
C ALA A 323 -8.69 7.60 -22.95
N GLY A 324 -7.74 7.34 -22.04
CA GLY A 324 -7.48 6.00 -21.52
C GLY A 324 -8.68 5.44 -20.75
N VAL A 325 -9.25 6.25 -19.85
CA VAL A 325 -10.45 5.91 -19.08
C VAL A 325 -11.66 5.72 -19.99
N GLU A 326 -11.87 6.60 -20.98
CA GLU A 326 -12.97 6.46 -21.92
C GLU A 326 -12.90 5.13 -22.68
N GLN A 327 -11.74 4.79 -23.24
CA GLN A 327 -11.56 3.52 -23.95
C GLN A 327 -11.72 2.31 -23.02
N LEU A 328 -11.20 2.39 -21.79
CA LEU A 328 -11.40 1.37 -20.77
C LEU A 328 -12.89 1.15 -20.49
N CYS A 329 -13.65 2.21 -20.28
CA CYS A 329 -15.08 2.17 -20.00
C CYS A 329 -15.91 1.64 -21.17
N VAL A 330 -15.53 1.98 -22.41
CA VAL A 330 -16.16 1.42 -23.61
C VAL A 330 -15.92 -0.09 -23.72
N GLU A 331 -14.71 -0.56 -23.43
CA GLU A 331 -14.38 -1.99 -23.44
C GLU A 331 -15.14 -2.73 -22.32
N LEU A 332 -15.19 -2.16 -21.12
CA LEU A 332 -15.98 -2.72 -20.01
C LEU A 332 -17.45 -2.84 -20.38
N ALA A 333 -18.03 -1.84 -21.04
CA ALA A 333 -19.42 -1.88 -21.47
C ALA A 333 -19.73 -3.10 -22.37
N GLN A 334 -18.78 -3.57 -23.18
CA GLN A 334 -18.96 -4.75 -24.03
C GLN A 334 -19.12 -6.03 -23.21
N GLY A 335 -18.42 -6.15 -22.08
CA GLY A 335 -18.47 -7.32 -21.20
C GLY A 335 -19.60 -7.27 -20.17
N GLN A 336 -19.99 -6.07 -19.72
CA GLN A 336 -20.95 -5.90 -18.63
C GLN A 336 -22.41 -5.77 -19.13
N VAL A 337 -22.64 -5.16 -20.29
CA VAL A 337 -24.00 -5.02 -20.87
C VAL A 337 -24.41 -6.31 -21.60
N GLY A 338 -25.56 -6.86 -21.19
CA GLY A 338 -25.99 -8.22 -21.51
C GLY A 338 -25.55 -9.27 -20.48
N GLY A 339 -24.80 -8.84 -19.46
CA GLY A 339 -24.43 -9.61 -18.28
C GLY A 339 -25.11 -9.01 -17.02
N PRO A 340 -24.35 -8.44 -16.06
CA PRO A 340 -24.94 -7.77 -14.89
C PRO A 340 -25.83 -6.58 -15.23
N VAL A 341 -25.55 -5.87 -16.34
CA VAL A 341 -26.37 -4.74 -16.82
C VAL A 341 -27.27 -5.24 -17.96
N PRO A 342 -28.61 -5.12 -17.88
CA PRO A 342 -29.51 -5.55 -18.97
C PRO A 342 -29.24 -4.82 -20.29
N ALA A 343 -29.41 -5.52 -21.42
CA ALA A 343 -29.18 -4.97 -22.76
C ALA A 343 -30.47 -4.54 -23.47
N ASP A 344 -31.63 -4.86 -22.91
CA ASP A 344 -32.97 -4.73 -23.51
C ASP A 344 -33.99 -4.09 -22.56
N ASP A 345 -33.55 -3.62 -21.39
CA ASP A 345 -34.36 -2.90 -20.42
C ASP A 345 -33.58 -1.68 -19.91
N ALA A 346 -33.81 -0.53 -20.56
CA ALA A 346 -33.13 0.69 -20.18
C ALA A 346 -33.48 1.19 -18.77
N ALA A 347 -34.70 0.96 -18.29
CA ALA A 347 -35.06 1.44 -16.95
C ALA A 347 -34.26 0.71 -15.88
N THR A 348 -34.17 -0.62 -16.01
CA THR A 348 -33.34 -1.44 -15.12
C THR A 348 -31.85 -1.15 -15.32
N ALA A 349 -31.38 -0.98 -16.56
CA ALA A 349 -29.98 -0.64 -16.83
C ALA A 349 -29.57 0.72 -16.23
N VAL A 350 -30.43 1.74 -16.31
CA VAL A 350 -30.18 3.05 -15.67
C VAL A 350 -30.04 2.91 -14.17
N ALA A 351 -30.91 2.11 -13.52
CA ALA A 351 -30.82 1.86 -12.08
C ALA A 351 -29.49 1.18 -11.72
N VAL A 352 -29.10 0.11 -12.43
CA VAL A 352 -27.81 -0.58 -12.20
C VAL A 352 -26.62 0.35 -12.43
N ILE A 353 -26.63 1.16 -13.49
CA ILE A 353 -25.54 2.09 -13.77
C ILE A 353 -25.44 3.16 -12.67
N ALA A 354 -26.56 3.74 -12.23
CA ALA A 354 -26.55 4.77 -11.21
C ALA A 354 -26.20 4.23 -9.81
N GLU A 355 -26.80 3.10 -9.42
CA GLU A 355 -26.74 2.58 -8.05
C GLU A 355 -25.51 1.71 -7.84
N ASP A 356 -25.22 0.78 -8.75
CA ASP A 356 -24.12 -0.16 -8.59
C ASP A 356 -22.82 0.44 -9.14
N LEU A 357 -22.79 0.83 -10.42
CA LEU A 357 -21.56 1.33 -11.08
C LEU A 357 -21.14 2.72 -10.59
N MET A 358 -22.08 3.66 -10.42
CA MET A 358 -21.76 5.01 -9.94
C MET A 358 -21.82 5.11 -8.40
N GLY A 359 -22.42 4.13 -7.72
CA GLY A 359 -22.48 4.10 -6.25
C GLY A 359 -23.44 5.14 -5.66
N ILE A 360 -24.42 5.63 -6.42
CA ILE A 360 -25.32 6.70 -5.99
C ILE A 360 -26.61 6.08 -5.47
N PRO A 361 -26.89 6.17 -4.16
CA PRO A 361 -28.06 5.51 -3.59
C PRO A 361 -29.37 6.21 -3.96
N PRO A 362 -30.48 5.45 -4.08
CA PRO A 362 -31.80 6.00 -4.36
C PRO A 362 -32.28 6.92 -3.23
N GLY A 363 -33.15 7.87 -3.58
CA GLY A 363 -33.75 8.82 -2.62
C GLY A 363 -32.89 10.06 -2.33
N THR A 364 -31.82 10.28 -3.10
CA THR A 364 -31.02 11.50 -3.08
C THR A 364 -31.30 12.37 -4.30
N ALA A 365 -31.18 13.70 -4.17
CA ALA A 365 -31.34 14.60 -5.33
C ALA A 365 -30.35 14.26 -6.47
N ARG A 366 -29.14 13.83 -6.11
CA ARG A 366 -28.12 13.40 -7.05
C ARG A 366 -28.53 12.15 -7.86
N HIS A 367 -29.22 11.19 -7.22
CA HIS A 367 -29.75 10.01 -7.92
C HIS A 367 -30.80 10.40 -8.97
N GLU A 368 -31.73 11.29 -8.62
CA GLU A 368 -32.75 11.78 -9.56
C GLU A 368 -32.12 12.49 -10.77
N GLU A 369 -31.09 13.31 -10.54
CA GLU A 369 -30.37 14.01 -11.60
C GLU A 369 -29.61 13.04 -12.52
N VAL A 370 -28.86 12.09 -11.94
CA VAL A 370 -28.05 11.13 -12.71
C VAL A 370 -28.94 10.17 -13.49
N THR A 371 -30.01 9.65 -12.89
CA THR A 371 -30.95 8.76 -13.59
C THR A 371 -31.63 9.48 -14.75
N ALA A 372 -31.98 10.76 -14.60
CA ALA A 372 -32.52 11.57 -15.71
C ALA A 372 -31.48 11.74 -16.84
N ILE A 373 -30.22 12.08 -16.52
CA ILE A 373 -29.15 12.22 -17.51
C ILE A 373 -28.93 10.93 -18.28
N LEU A 374 -28.84 9.78 -17.60
CA LEU A 374 -28.65 8.48 -18.23
C LEU A 374 -29.83 8.09 -19.11
N THR A 375 -31.05 8.36 -18.65
CA THR A 375 -32.28 8.11 -19.43
C THR A 375 -32.30 8.95 -20.71
N ASP A 376 -32.08 10.26 -20.58
CA ASP A 376 -32.03 11.18 -21.72
C ASP A 376 -30.92 10.79 -22.72
N HIS A 377 -29.77 10.33 -22.22
CA HIS A 377 -28.65 9.87 -23.05
C HIS A 377 -29.03 8.62 -23.85
N ILE A 378 -29.67 7.63 -23.22
CA ILE A 378 -30.14 6.41 -23.89
C ILE A 378 -31.18 6.77 -24.96
N GLU A 379 -32.15 7.62 -24.65
CA GLU A 379 -33.18 8.05 -25.61
C GLU A 379 -32.58 8.74 -26.84
N GLN A 380 -31.59 9.61 -26.64
CA GLN A 380 -30.89 10.27 -27.73
C GLN A 380 -30.05 9.28 -28.55
N ALA A 381 -29.29 8.39 -27.90
CA ALA A 381 -28.44 7.43 -28.58
C ALA A 381 -29.25 6.42 -29.43
N ARG A 382 -30.44 6.02 -28.97
CA ARG A 382 -31.38 5.14 -29.71
C ARG A 382 -31.82 5.70 -31.05
N ALA A 383 -31.73 7.02 -31.25
CA ALA A 383 -32.02 7.63 -32.56
C ALA A 383 -30.98 7.26 -33.62
N THR A 384 -29.79 6.80 -33.20
CA THR A 384 -28.65 6.49 -34.06
C THR A 384 -28.20 5.03 -33.99
N VAL A 385 -28.36 4.36 -32.85
CA VAL A 385 -27.90 2.99 -32.61
C VAL A 385 -29.01 2.12 -32.01
N GLY A 386 -28.79 0.81 -31.94
CA GLY A 386 -29.73 -0.11 -31.29
C GLY A 386 -29.79 0.07 -29.77
N GLU A 387 -30.82 -0.50 -29.13
CA GLU A 387 -31.06 -0.38 -27.69
C GLU A 387 -29.85 -0.81 -26.83
N ALA A 388 -29.27 -1.98 -27.12
CA ALA A 388 -28.10 -2.48 -26.41
C ALA A 388 -26.89 -1.53 -26.54
N ASP A 389 -26.66 -0.95 -27.71
CA ASP A 389 -25.54 -0.02 -27.93
C ASP A 389 -25.78 1.34 -27.26
N ALA A 390 -27.03 1.79 -27.20
CA ALA A 390 -27.40 2.97 -26.43
C ALA A 390 -27.13 2.76 -24.93
N ILE A 391 -27.46 1.58 -24.40
CA ILE A 391 -27.17 1.22 -23.01
C ILE A 391 -25.65 1.11 -22.78
N ARG A 392 -24.88 0.51 -23.69
CA ARG A 392 -23.41 0.49 -23.61
C ARG A 392 -22.81 1.89 -23.57
N SER A 393 -23.35 2.80 -24.37
CA SER A 393 -22.92 4.20 -24.35
C SER A 393 -23.23 4.88 -23.01
N ALA A 394 -24.40 4.62 -22.41
CA ALA A 394 -24.75 5.11 -21.09
C ALA A 394 -23.88 4.49 -19.98
N PHE A 395 -23.53 3.20 -20.08
CA PHE A 395 -22.58 2.56 -19.19
C PHE A 395 -21.21 3.24 -19.26
N ALA A 396 -20.70 3.48 -20.47
CA ALA A 396 -19.41 4.15 -20.65
C ALA A 396 -19.43 5.58 -20.07
N LEU A 397 -20.55 6.31 -20.23
CA LEU A 397 -20.75 7.61 -19.61
C LEU A 397 -20.72 7.55 -18.08
N GLY A 398 -21.44 6.61 -17.46
CA GLY A 398 -21.44 6.41 -16.02
C GLY A 398 -20.06 5.99 -15.49
N CYS A 399 -19.37 5.09 -16.17
CA CYS A 399 -18.02 4.64 -15.84
C CYS A 399 -16.97 5.77 -15.91
N ALA A 400 -17.07 6.66 -16.90
CA ALA A 400 -16.15 7.79 -17.05
C ALA A 400 -16.50 9.01 -16.18
N SER A 401 -17.60 8.94 -15.41
CA SER A 401 -18.05 10.04 -14.56
C SER A 401 -17.13 10.27 -13.35
N SER A 402 -17.20 11.46 -12.75
CA SER A 402 -16.50 11.77 -11.51
C SER A 402 -16.92 10.86 -10.34
N ASP A 403 -18.12 10.28 -10.38
CA ASP A 403 -18.61 9.37 -9.32
C ASP A 403 -17.82 8.04 -9.27
N LEU A 404 -17.08 7.72 -10.34
CA LEU A 404 -16.09 6.62 -10.36
C LEU A 404 -14.65 7.13 -10.51
N GLN A 405 -14.42 8.26 -11.17
CA GLN A 405 -13.09 8.74 -11.54
C GLN A 405 -12.48 9.76 -10.56
N ALA A 406 -13.21 10.23 -9.56
CA ALA A 406 -12.74 11.20 -8.56
C ALA A 406 -12.80 10.64 -7.12
N ILE A 407 -12.07 11.26 -6.20
CA ILE A 407 -11.93 10.80 -4.80
C ILE A 407 -12.25 11.93 -3.81
N GLY A 408 -11.41 12.97 -3.81
CA GLY A 408 -11.65 14.23 -3.11
C GLY A 408 -12.25 15.26 -4.06
N LEU A 409 -12.79 16.33 -3.45
CA LEU A 409 -13.40 17.53 -4.05
C LEU A 409 -13.31 17.66 -5.58
#